data_AF-A0A8J2R3W0-F1
#
_entry.id   AF-A0A8J2R3W0-F1
#
_cell.length_a   1.000
_cell.length_b   1.000
_cell.length_c   1.000
_cell.angle_alpha   90.00
_cell.angle_beta   90.00
_cell.angle_gamma   90.00
#
_symmetry.space_group_name_H-M   'P 1'
#
loop_
_entity.id
_entity.type
_entity.pdbx_description
1 polymer ?
#
loop_
_entity_poly.entity_id
_entity_poly.type
_entity_poly.pdbx_seq_one_letter_code
_entity_poly.pdbx_strand_id
1 'polypeptide(L)'
;MMISEEFVRLCVGPGGRPRLWVKGRSFYAAHTMRSGIVRWRCTMGGCGCKAYTQKGKLHKLVGEHNHSGRCGRRSKVVPPAPSPPTPLLLPRMPHLDFDNFDPNAWIARY
;
A
#
# COMPACT_ATOMS: atom_id res chain seq x y z
N MET A 1 24.07 -20.60 18.53
CA MET A 1 22.98 -19.69 18.13
C MET A 1 23.27 -19.16 16.73
N MET A 2 22.75 -19.80 15.68
CA MET A 2 22.94 -19.39 14.29
C MET A 2 21.94 -18.27 13.98
N ILE A 3 22.43 -17.05 13.83
CA ILE A 3 21.61 -15.91 13.39
C ILE A 3 21.37 -16.13 11.90
N SER A 4 20.13 -16.45 11.52
CA SER A 4 19.67 -16.55 10.13
C SER A 4 20.02 -15.27 9.36
N GLU A 5 21.12 -15.31 8.59
CA GLU A 5 21.64 -14.19 7.79
C GLU A 5 20.82 -13.92 6.51
N GLU A 6 19.76 -14.68 6.28
CA GLU A 6 19.09 -14.78 4.97
C GLU A 6 18.21 -13.59 4.56
N PHE A 7 17.98 -12.61 5.45
CA PHE A 7 17.09 -11.48 5.15
C PHE A 7 17.78 -10.12 5.18
N VAL A 8 19.07 -10.06 4.86
CA VAL A 8 19.81 -8.80 4.64
C VAL A 8 19.96 -8.55 3.15
N ARG A 9 19.40 -7.45 2.66
CA ARG A 9 19.53 -7.03 1.25
C ARG A 9 19.97 -5.58 1.19
N LEU A 10 21.12 -5.32 0.58
CA LEU A 10 21.46 -4.00 0.09
C LEU A 10 20.83 -3.81 -1.30
N CYS A 11 20.17 -2.68 -1.49
CA CYS A 11 19.56 -2.30 -2.76
C CYS A 11 19.86 -0.82 -3.02
N VAL A 12 19.83 -0.41 -4.28
CA VAL A 12 19.91 1.01 -4.64
C VAL A 12 18.49 1.48 -4.94
N GLY A 13 18.03 2.52 -4.24
CA GLY A 13 16.72 3.11 -4.46
C GLY A 13 16.67 4.00 -5.70
N PRO A 14 15.48 4.45 -6.13
CA PRO A 14 15.35 5.44 -7.19
C PRO A 14 16.13 6.71 -6.81
N GLY A 15 17.05 7.13 -7.68
CA GLY A 15 18.00 8.21 -7.43
C GLY A 15 19.39 7.77 -6.94
N GLY A 16 19.75 6.49 -7.08
CA GLY A 16 21.12 6.01 -6.81
C GLY A 16 21.47 5.91 -5.32
N ARG A 17 20.51 6.18 -4.43
CA ARG A 17 20.76 6.20 -2.98
C ARG A 17 20.76 4.78 -2.40
N PRO A 18 21.79 4.40 -1.64
CA PRO A 18 21.86 3.06 -1.06
C PRO A 18 20.80 2.87 0.01
N ARG A 19 20.19 1.68 0.03
CA ARG A 19 19.11 1.28 0.93
C ARG A 19 19.38 -0.12 1.47
N LEU A 20 19.22 -0.29 2.77
CA LEU A 20 19.41 -1.56 3.44
C LEU A 20 18.06 -2.11 3.87
N TRP A 21 17.83 -3.39 3.62
CA TRP A 21 16.69 -4.13 4.10
C TRP A 21 17.16 -5.20 5.07
N VAL A 22 16.62 -5.20 6.28
CA VAL A 22 16.91 -6.22 7.30
C VAL A 22 15.58 -6.71 7.85
N LYS A 23 15.31 -8.02 7.77
CA LYS A 23 14.09 -8.65 8.32
C LYS A 23 12.79 -7.94 7.87
N GLY A 24 12.71 -7.57 6.59
CA GLY A 24 11.53 -6.88 6.02
C GLY A 24 11.40 -5.38 6.39
N ARG A 25 12.41 -4.81 7.06
CA ARG A 25 12.44 -3.39 7.44
C ARG A 25 13.52 -2.66 6.65
N SER A 26 13.27 -1.41 6.28
CA SER A 26 14.17 -0.62 5.45
C SER A 26 14.90 0.47 6.24
N PHE A 27 16.13 0.71 5.83
CA PHE A 27 17.02 1.70 6.41
C PHE A 27 17.68 2.51 5.30
N TYR A 28 17.93 3.80 5.57
CA TYR A 28 18.72 4.67 4.70
C TYR A 28 20.13 4.83 5.26
N ALA A 29 21.12 4.99 4.38
CA ALA A 29 22.49 5.26 4.80
C ALA A 29 22.55 6.69 5.37
N ALA A 30 22.87 6.80 6.66
CA ALA A 30 22.97 8.09 7.33
C ALA A 30 24.39 8.64 7.30
N HIS A 31 25.39 7.76 7.40
CA HIS A 31 26.79 8.16 7.46
C HIS A 31 27.71 6.97 7.24
N THR A 32 28.79 7.18 6.49
CA THR A 32 29.85 6.20 6.29
C THR A 32 31.06 6.61 7.13
N MET A 33 31.52 5.72 8.02
CA MET A 33 32.71 5.94 8.82
C MET A 33 33.98 5.70 8.00
N ARG A 34 35.10 6.30 8.44
CA ARG A 34 36.44 6.09 7.83
C ARG A 34 36.90 4.63 7.86
N SER A 35 36.39 3.83 8.80
CA SER A 35 36.63 2.38 8.92
C SER A 35 35.90 1.52 7.89
N GLY A 36 35.10 2.13 6.99
CA GLY A 36 34.27 1.41 6.03
C GLY A 36 32.96 0.87 6.63
N ILE A 37 32.63 1.25 7.87
CA ILE A 37 31.33 0.92 8.49
C ILE A 37 30.29 1.95 8.04
N VAL A 38 29.19 1.49 7.46
CA VAL A 38 28.04 2.33 7.13
C VAL A 38 27.02 2.23 8.26
N ARG A 39 26.63 3.39 8.79
CA ARG A 39 25.56 3.54 9.77
C ARG A 39 24.25 3.83 9.05
N TRP A 40 23.27 2.98 9.29
CA TRP A 40 21.94 3.05 8.72
C TRP A 40 20.92 3.44 9.78
N ARG A 41 19.94 4.25 9.38
CA ARG A 41 18.80 4.64 10.23
C ARG A 41 17.50 4.15 9.61
N CYS A 42 16.55 3.77 10.45
CA CYS A 42 15.23 3.37 9.97
C CYS A 42 14.61 4.49 9.12
N THR A 43 13.95 4.12 8.01
CA THR A 43 13.25 5.11 7.17
C THR A 43 12.03 5.72 7.86
N MET A 44 11.47 5.07 8.88
CA MET A 44 10.35 5.61 9.64
C MET A 44 10.84 6.74 10.56
N GLY A 45 10.23 7.93 10.45
CA GLY A 45 10.49 9.06 11.33
C GLY A 45 10.18 8.70 12.80
N GLY A 46 11.00 9.20 13.74
CA GLY A 46 10.84 8.91 15.17
C GLY A 46 11.29 7.51 15.61
N CYS A 47 11.74 6.64 14.70
CA CYS A 47 12.22 5.30 15.04
C CYS A 47 13.70 5.33 15.47
N GLY A 48 14.00 4.78 16.65
CA GLY A 48 15.34 4.73 17.23
C GLY A 48 16.28 3.67 16.65
N CYS A 49 15.78 2.78 15.77
CA CYS A 49 16.56 1.68 15.22
C CYS A 49 17.73 2.12 14.33
N LYS A 50 18.87 1.47 14.56
CA LYS A 50 20.13 1.67 13.84
C LYS A 50 20.66 0.32 13.38
N ALA A 51 21.19 0.28 12.16
CA ALA A 51 21.93 -0.87 11.66
C ALA A 51 23.32 -0.43 11.23
N TYR A 52 24.29 -1.33 11.36
CA TYR A 52 25.68 -1.11 11.00
C TYR A 52 26.07 -2.20 10.02
N THR A 53 26.59 -1.81 8.86
CA THR A 53 27.13 -2.77 7.89
C THR A 53 28.59 -2.50 7.66
N GLN A 54 29.36 -3.55 7.41
CA GLN A 54 30.77 -3.46 7.06
C GLN A 54 31.02 -4.37 5.87
N LYS A 55 31.70 -3.87 4.83
CA LYS A 55 31.99 -4.64 3.59
C LYS A 55 30.74 -5.32 2.99
N GLY A 56 29.59 -4.63 3.02
CA GLY A 56 28.33 -5.15 2.48
C GLY A 56 27.57 -6.15 3.36
N LYS A 57 28.13 -6.56 4.51
CA LYS A 57 27.48 -7.47 5.46
C LYS A 57 26.91 -6.72 6.66
N LEU A 58 25.80 -7.19 7.22
CA LEU A 58 25.26 -6.66 8.47
C LEU A 58 26.21 -7.02 9.63
N HIS A 59 26.77 -6.00 10.26
CA HIS A 59 27.68 -6.15 11.39
C HIS A 59 26.94 -6.10 12.72
N LYS A 60 26.02 -5.14 12.89
CA LYS A 60 25.26 -4.97 14.14
C LYS A 60 23.91 -4.32 13.88
N LEU A 61 22.90 -4.74 14.63
CA LEU A 61 21.59 -4.08 14.67
C LEU A 61 21.32 -3.62 16.12
N VAL A 62 20.86 -2.39 16.28
CA VAL A 62 20.70 -1.73 17.58
C VAL A 62 19.35 -1.04 17.66
N GLY A 63 18.67 -1.23 18.79
CA GLY A 63 17.39 -0.61 19.08
C GLY A 63 16.20 -1.37 18.48
N GLU A 64 15.04 -1.13 19.07
CA GLU A 64 13.78 -1.76 18.68
C GLU A 64 12.89 -0.81 17.89
N HIS A 65 12.14 -1.40 16.97
CA HIS A 65 11.29 -0.62 16.08
C HIS A 65 9.98 -0.30 16.81
N ASN A 66 9.76 0.98 17.10
CA ASN A 66 8.50 1.46 17.67
C ASN A 66 7.37 1.58 16.63
N HIS A 67 7.35 0.71 15.62
CA HIS A 67 6.30 0.71 14.62
C HIS A 67 6.16 -0.68 13.98
N SER A 68 4.92 -1.04 13.66
CA SER A 68 4.52 -2.29 13.02
C SER A 68 4.56 -2.24 11.49
N GLY A 69 4.63 -1.05 10.89
CA GLY A 69 4.58 -0.86 9.43
C GLY A 69 5.86 -1.27 8.69
N ARG A 70 5.71 -1.81 7.46
CA ARG A 70 6.82 -1.97 6.52
C ARG A 70 7.43 -0.60 6.24
N CYS A 71 8.71 -0.44 6.54
CA CYS A 71 9.42 0.79 6.21
C CYS A 71 9.58 0.83 4.68
N GLY A 72 8.97 1.80 4.00
CA GLY A 72 9.05 1.89 2.55
C GLY A 72 7.95 1.13 1.82
N ARG A 73 6.74 1.66 1.91
CA ARG A 73 6.00 2.23 0.79
C ARG A 73 4.93 3.08 1.46
N ARG A 74 4.91 4.38 1.21
CA ARG A 74 3.59 5.04 1.15
C ARG A 74 2.98 4.40 -0.07
N SER A 75 2.28 3.27 0.11
CA SER A 75 1.31 2.87 -0.88
C SER A 75 0.42 4.09 -0.97
N LYS A 76 0.56 4.87 -2.05
CA LYS A 76 -0.65 5.44 -2.61
C LYS A 76 -1.50 4.20 -2.81
N VAL A 77 -2.40 3.95 -1.86
CA VAL A 77 -3.61 3.22 -2.16
C VAL A 77 -4.17 4.05 -3.29
N VAL A 78 -3.85 3.66 -4.52
CA VAL A 78 -4.64 4.10 -5.66
C VAL A 78 -6.00 3.55 -5.29
N PRO A 79 -6.99 4.40 -4.94
CA PRO A 79 -8.32 3.87 -4.70
C PRO A 79 -8.67 3.02 -5.93
N PRO A 80 -9.25 1.82 -5.74
CA PRO A 80 -9.72 1.04 -6.87
C PRO A 80 -10.53 1.98 -7.75
N ALA A 81 -10.23 2.00 -9.05
CA ALA A 81 -10.94 2.86 -10.00
C ALA A 81 -12.45 2.74 -9.73
N PRO A 82 -13.22 3.84 -9.72
CA PRO A 82 -14.66 3.74 -9.60
C PRO A 82 -15.13 2.83 -10.72
N SER A 83 -15.74 1.70 -10.36
CA SER A 83 -16.36 0.79 -11.31
C SER A 83 -17.28 1.58 -12.23
N PRO A 84 -17.35 1.27 -13.54
CA PRO A 84 -18.31 1.91 -14.43
C PRO A 84 -19.72 1.77 -13.83
N PRO A 85 -20.58 2.80 -13.93
CA PRO A 85 -21.90 2.77 -13.35
C PRO A 85 -22.66 1.58 -13.92
N THR A 86 -23.07 0.66 -13.05
CA THR A 86 -23.91 -0.47 -13.43
C THR A 86 -25.24 0.11 -13.96
N PRO A 87 -25.64 -0.15 -15.21
CA PRO A 87 -26.96 0.27 -15.66
C PRO A 87 -27.99 -0.49 -14.84
N LEU A 88 -28.82 0.23 -14.09
CA LEU A 88 -29.96 -0.35 -13.40
C LEU A 88 -30.89 -0.93 -14.49
N LEU A 89 -30.97 -2.27 -14.56
CA LEU A 89 -31.97 -2.96 -15.36
C LEU A 89 -33.34 -2.68 -14.72
N LEU A 90 -33.94 -1.56 -15.09
CA LEU A 90 -35.34 -1.29 -14.79
C LEU A 90 -36.18 -2.38 -15.49
N PRO A 91 -37.15 -3.00 -14.80
CA PRO A 91 -38.10 -3.85 -15.47
C PRO A 91 -38.80 -3.04 -16.57
N ARG A 92 -38.81 -3.60 -17.78
CA ARG A 92 -39.50 -3.03 -18.94
C ARG A 92 -40.95 -2.77 -18.51
N MET A 93 -41.38 -1.51 -18.58
CA MET A 93 -42.76 -1.14 -18.26
C MET A 93 -43.72 -2.05 -19.03
N PRO A 94 -44.80 -2.55 -18.39
CA PRO A 94 -45.82 -3.28 -19.12
C PRO A 94 -46.34 -2.38 -20.24
N HIS A 95 -46.41 -2.95 -21.45
CA HIS A 95 -46.96 -2.30 -22.63
C HIS A 95 -48.37 -1.80 -22.27
N LEU A 96 -48.54 -0.47 -22.20
CA LEU A 96 -49.86 0.12 -22.11
C LEU A 96 -50.55 -0.19 -23.43
N ASP A 97 -51.45 -1.18 -23.43
CA ASP A 97 -52.33 -1.44 -24.57
C ASP A 97 -53.33 -0.29 -24.69
N PHE A 98 -52.96 0.71 -25.49
CA PHE A 98 -53.77 1.89 -25.78
C PHE A 98 -55.05 1.58 -26.55
N ASP A 99 -55.21 0.36 -27.07
CA ASP A 99 -56.38 -0.07 -27.84
C ASP A 99 -57.63 -0.34 -26.97
N ASN A 100 -57.51 -0.39 -25.64
CA ASN A 100 -58.63 -0.72 -24.75
C ASN A 100 -59.11 0.46 -23.87
N PHE A 101 -58.91 1.71 -24.32
CA PHE A 101 -59.41 2.89 -23.62
C PHE A 101 -60.92 3.06 -23.87
N ASP A 102 -61.76 2.63 -22.91
CA ASP A 102 -63.22 2.86 -22.94
C ASP A 102 -63.56 4.24 -22.35
N PRO A 103 -63.99 5.23 -23.17
CA PRO A 103 -64.28 6.58 -22.71
C PRO A 103 -65.56 6.71 -21.88
N ASN A 104 -66.37 5.66 -21.77
CA ASN A 104 -67.66 5.68 -21.05
C ASN A 104 -67.62 4.91 -19.71
N ALA A 105 -66.46 4.38 -19.31
CA ALA A 105 -66.30 3.62 -18.08
C ALA A 105 -66.66 4.39 -16.79
N TRP A 106 -66.82 5.72 -16.87
CA TRP A 106 -67.15 6.59 -15.74
C TRP A 106 -68.63 7.01 -15.68
N ILE A 107 -69.48 6.60 -16.64
CA ILE A 107 -70.91 6.91 -16.60
C ILE A 107 -71.64 5.82 -15.79
N ALA A 108 -71.64 5.99 -14.47
CA ALA A 108 -72.59 5.30 -13.61
C ALA A 108 -74.00 5.81 -13.93
N ARG A 109 -74.91 4.91 -14.33
CA ARG A 109 -76.34 5.24 -14.48
C ARG A 109 -76.98 5.40 -13.10
N TYR A 110 -77.68 6.51 -12.92
CA TYR A 110 -78.51 6.83 -11.73
C TYR A 110 -79.65 5.83 -11.55
#